data_AF-A0A523VWM3-F1
#
_entry.id   AF-A0A523VWM3-F1
#
_cell.length_a   1.000
_cell.length_b   1.000
_cell.length_c   1.000
_cell.angle_alpha   90.00
_cell.angle_beta   90.00
_cell.angle_gamma   90.00
#
_symmetry.space_group_name_H-M   'P 1'
#
loop_
_entity.id
_entity.type
_entity.pdbx_description
1 polymer ?
#
loop_
_entity_poly.entity_id
_entity_poly.type
_entity_poly.pdbx_seq_one_letter_code
_entity_poly.pdbx_strand_id
1 'polypeptide(L)'
;MVIEIILLLVFLIFFIIGFYIIYKQVALVKKGEFRNKDRIQCLFYGIIFSLSILVVFTVAVIYAVRTDEFWDPQTTPPEVHPLALLIPFICCLVYITFYPMIDFLFIALSKESDEGLTPFHKFISDKIINISRNKLVKIFSALVFYLLVFIFPPIILSLLGLPFIMIWITWMLVYPLMILTFYGSKGYIAGISNVYYHIPDIRRSIFINFEDRKRGMKQFLSDPGPYILLGLMLFVFVWAWISLFQTVIFFFIQKLAISTMTSVFVFVTLLFGILGYFTRFWGRKIKYRGIDIYFAAYLMASIGVNVLVNFLIVNPDKLQYTFNLWAFTTQIYPNFYMFAWAAVIEEI
;
A
#
# COMPACT_ATOMS: atom_id res chain seq x y z
N MET A 1 27.07 10.87 3.07
CA MET A 1 27.48 10.40 1.72
C MET A 1 27.41 8.89 1.56
N VAL A 2 27.94 8.08 2.49
CA VAL A 2 27.92 6.60 2.35
C VAL A 2 26.48 6.05 2.29
N ILE A 3 25.59 6.55 3.15
CA ILE A 3 24.18 6.12 3.15
C ILE A 3 23.49 6.48 1.84
N GLU A 4 23.71 7.67 1.30
CA GLU A 4 23.12 8.10 0.03
C GLU A 4 23.60 7.24 -1.14
N ILE A 5 24.87 6.81 -1.13
CA ILE A 5 25.40 5.86 -2.12
C ILE A 5 24.71 4.49 -1.98
N ILE A 6 24.52 4.00 -0.75
CA ILE A 6 23.79 2.74 -0.51
C ILE A 6 22.34 2.86 -1.00
N LEU A 7 21.66 3.97 -0.69
CA LEU A 7 20.29 4.23 -1.13
C LEU A 7 20.19 4.31 -2.66
N LEU A 8 21.18 4.88 -3.34
CA LEU A 8 21.26 4.90 -4.80
C LEU A 8 21.45 3.49 -5.37
N LEU A 9 22.32 2.67 -4.77
CA LEU A 9 22.51 1.27 -5.19
C LEU A 9 21.22 0.46 -4.99
N VAL A 10 20.55 0.62 -3.85
CA VAL A 10 19.24 0.02 -3.56
C VAL A 10 18.23 0.43 -4.63
N PHE A 11 18.16 1.72 -4.97
CA PHE A 11 17.28 2.22 -6.03
C PHE A 11 17.56 1.52 -7.37
N LEU A 12 18.83 1.42 -7.79
CA LEU A 12 19.21 0.79 -9.06
C LEU A 12 18.88 -0.71 -9.08
N ILE A 13 19.13 -1.43 -7.99
CA ILE A 13 18.82 -2.86 -7.86
C ILE A 13 17.32 -3.07 -8.00
N PHE A 14 16.51 -2.35 -7.22
CA PHE A 14 15.05 -2.51 -7.26
C PHE A 14 14.43 -1.98 -8.54
N PHE A 15 15.04 -0.99 -9.20
CA PHE A 15 14.64 -0.55 -10.52
C PHE A 15 14.79 -1.69 -11.55
N ILE A 16 15.94 -2.37 -11.58
CA ILE A 16 16.18 -3.51 -12.46
C ILE A 16 15.20 -4.66 -12.16
N ILE A 17 15.00 -4.97 -10.87
CA ILE A 17 14.04 -5.99 -10.44
C ILE A 17 12.62 -5.62 -10.91
N GLY A 18 12.14 -4.41 -10.61
CA GLY A 18 10.81 -3.94 -10.98
C GLY A 18 10.58 -3.97 -12.49
N PHE A 19 11.57 -3.53 -13.27
CA PHE A 19 11.55 -3.62 -14.73
C PHE A 19 11.42 -5.08 -15.19
N TYR A 20 12.26 -5.97 -14.68
CA TYR A 20 12.30 -7.37 -15.13
C TYR A 20 11.02 -8.14 -14.79
N ILE A 21 10.42 -7.85 -13.62
CA ILE A 21 9.17 -8.49 -13.20
C ILE A 21 8.05 -8.18 -14.20
N ILE A 22 7.85 -6.92 -14.61
CA ILE A 22 6.85 -6.59 -15.65
C ILE A 22 7.29 -7.13 -17.01
N TYR A 23 8.55 -6.92 -17.39
CA TYR A 23 9.07 -7.31 -18.69
C TYR A 23 8.81 -8.79 -18.97
N LYS A 24 9.11 -9.67 -18.01
CA LYS A 24 8.89 -11.12 -18.15
C LYS A 24 7.42 -11.43 -18.40
N GLN A 25 6.50 -10.78 -17.69
CA GLN A 25 5.06 -11.01 -17.83
C GLN A 25 4.51 -10.50 -19.18
N VAL A 26 4.90 -9.30 -19.59
CA VAL A 26 4.45 -8.72 -20.86
C VAL A 26 5.03 -9.49 -22.04
N ALA A 27 6.31 -9.88 -21.96
CA ALA A 27 6.99 -10.66 -23.00
C ALA A 27 6.41 -12.06 -23.16
N LEU A 28 6.06 -12.73 -22.05
CA LEU A 28 5.45 -14.07 -22.07
C LEU A 28 4.14 -14.10 -22.86
N VAL A 29 3.40 -12.99 -22.89
CA VAL A 29 2.06 -12.97 -23.48
C VAL A 29 2.01 -12.29 -24.84
N LYS A 30 2.82 -11.26 -25.07
CA LYS A 30 2.92 -10.66 -26.40
C LYS A 30 3.76 -11.46 -27.40
N LYS A 31 4.40 -12.58 -26.98
CA LYS A 31 5.12 -13.58 -27.81
C LYS A 31 5.58 -13.07 -29.20
N GLY A 32 6.49 -12.08 -29.23
CA GLY A 32 7.08 -11.54 -30.47
C GLY A 32 6.55 -10.17 -30.93
N GLU A 33 5.39 -9.70 -30.46
CA GLU A 33 4.84 -8.36 -30.77
C GLU A 33 5.28 -7.27 -29.78
N PHE A 34 6.41 -7.48 -29.11
CA PHE A 34 6.86 -6.59 -28.05
C PHE A 34 7.40 -5.28 -28.61
N ARG A 35 6.67 -4.17 -28.41
CA ARG A 35 7.01 -2.85 -28.99
C ARG A 35 7.86 -2.02 -28.03
N ASN A 36 8.55 -1.01 -28.56
CA ASN A 36 9.30 -0.05 -27.73
C ASN A 36 8.42 0.70 -26.72
N LYS A 37 7.14 0.92 -27.04
CA LYS A 37 6.16 1.51 -26.09
C LYS A 37 5.98 0.63 -24.84
N ASP A 38 5.99 -0.69 -24.99
CA ASP A 38 5.86 -1.63 -23.87
C ASP A 38 7.11 -1.58 -22.98
N ARG A 39 8.30 -1.41 -23.56
CA ARG A 39 9.56 -1.21 -22.82
C ARG A 39 9.51 0.05 -21.97
N ILE A 40 9.01 1.16 -22.52
CA ILE A 40 8.88 2.42 -21.79
C ILE A 40 7.91 2.27 -20.61
N GLN A 41 6.81 1.53 -20.79
CA GLN A 41 5.88 1.23 -19.69
C GLN A 41 6.53 0.37 -18.58
N CYS A 42 7.36 -0.61 -18.96
CA CYS A 42 8.13 -1.40 -18.00
C CYS A 42 9.14 -0.53 -17.23
N LEU A 43 9.83 0.39 -17.92
CA LEU A 43 10.76 1.33 -17.31
C LEU A 43 10.04 2.25 -16.32
N PHE A 44 8.90 2.80 -16.73
CA PHE A 44 8.09 3.66 -15.88
C PHE A 44 7.65 2.93 -14.60
N TYR A 45 7.16 1.70 -14.72
CA TYR A 45 6.84 0.87 -13.55
C TYR A 45 8.07 0.67 -12.66
N GLY A 46 9.22 0.33 -13.24
CA GLY A 46 10.48 0.16 -12.51
C GLY A 46 10.86 1.38 -11.68
N ILE A 47 10.68 2.59 -12.22
CA ILE A 47 10.95 3.86 -11.52
C ILE A 47 10.00 4.04 -10.34
N ILE A 48 8.68 3.94 -10.55
CA ILE A 48 7.71 4.13 -9.46
C ILE A 48 7.89 3.07 -8.37
N PHE A 49 8.17 1.83 -8.78
CA PHE A 49 8.45 0.72 -7.90
C PHE A 49 9.68 0.97 -7.02
N SER A 50 10.80 1.39 -7.61
CA SER A 50 12.02 1.68 -6.85
C SER A 50 11.86 2.91 -5.95
N LEU A 51 11.15 3.96 -6.39
CA LEU A 51 10.83 5.12 -5.55
C LEU A 51 9.99 4.73 -4.34
N SER A 52 8.97 3.88 -4.52
CA SER A 52 8.15 3.38 -3.42
C SER A 52 8.97 2.60 -2.41
N ILE A 53 9.87 1.73 -2.86
CA ILE A 53 10.76 0.99 -1.95
C ILE A 53 11.73 1.93 -1.25
N LEU A 54 12.22 2.95 -1.96
CA LEU A 54 13.13 3.93 -1.39
C LEU A 54 12.46 4.70 -0.26
N VAL A 55 11.17 5.07 -0.37
CA VAL A 55 10.40 5.65 0.75
C VAL A 55 10.46 4.73 1.98
N VAL A 56 10.12 3.45 1.81
CA VAL A 56 10.10 2.47 2.90
C VAL A 56 11.49 2.26 3.50
N PHE A 57 12.49 2.05 2.66
CA PHE A 57 13.85 1.74 3.09
C PHE A 57 14.52 2.95 3.74
N THR A 58 14.32 4.15 3.22
CA THR A 58 14.85 5.37 3.83
C THR A 58 14.19 5.66 5.18
N VAL A 59 12.89 5.42 5.34
CA VAL A 59 12.25 5.48 6.67
C VAL A 59 12.91 4.50 7.64
N ALA A 60 13.13 3.27 7.19
CA ALA A 60 13.75 2.22 8.00
C ALA A 60 15.20 2.56 8.40
N VAL A 61 15.98 3.15 7.48
CA VAL A 61 17.34 3.65 7.73
C VAL A 61 17.32 4.84 8.69
N ILE A 62 16.44 5.83 8.49
CA ILE A 62 16.31 6.97 9.41
C ILE A 62 15.95 6.47 10.81
N TYR A 63 15.04 5.51 10.92
CA TYR A 63 14.70 4.90 12.19
C TYR A 63 15.91 4.23 12.87
N ALA A 64 16.67 3.42 12.13
CA ALA A 64 17.86 2.77 12.67
C ALA A 64 18.93 3.77 13.11
N VAL A 65 19.16 4.82 12.30
CA VAL A 65 20.13 5.88 12.59
C VAL A 65 19.72 6.72 13.80
N ARG A 66 18.43 7.01 13.96
CA ARG A 66 17.90 7.89 15.01
C ARG A 66 17.51 7.14 16.28
N THR A 67 17.73 5.84 16.36
CA THR A 67 17.41 5.03 17.54
C THR A 67 18.69 4.72 18.29
N ASP A 68 18.87 5.38 19.43
CA ASP A 68 20.12 5.36 20.21
C ASP A 68 20.52 3.95 20.67
N GLU A 69 19.53 3.05 20.87
CA GLU A 69 19.77 1.65 21.26
C GLU A 69 20.58 0.84 20.22
N PHE A 70 20.64 1.30 18.97
CA PHE A 70 21.38 0.61 17.90
C PHE A 70 22.82 1.07 17.73
N TRP A 71 23.25 2.08 18.50
CA TRP A 71 24.57 2.66 18.40
C TRP A 71 25.30 2.53 19.72
N ASP A 72 26.60 2.23 19.65
CA ASP A 72 27.43 2.38 20.84
C ASP A 72 27.43 3.85 21.26
N PRO A 73 27.34 4.18 22.55
CA PRO A 73 27.26 5.57 23.04
C PRO A 73 28.43 6.49 22.61
N GLN A 74 29.51 5.91 22.11
CA GLN A 74 30.72 6.61 21.65
C GLN A 74 30.76 6.86 20.13
N THR A 75 29.82 6.27 19.37
CA THR A 75 29.76 6.41 17.92
C THR A 75 28.72 7.45 17.54
N THR A 76 29.11 8.44 16.75
CA THR A 76 28.16 9.38 16.16
C THR A 76 27.42 8.68 15.01
N PRO A 77 26.09 8.55 15.08
CA PRO A 77 25.35 7.90 14.01
C PRO A 77 25.47 8.71 12.72
N PRO A 78 25.56 8.06 11.56
CA PRO A 78 25.70 8.73 10.27
C PRO A 78 24.45 9.53 9.93
N GLU A 79 24.61 10.76 9.46
CA GLU A 79 23.47 11.58 9.04
C GLU A 79 22.87 11.09 7.71
N VAL A 80 21.53 11.17 7.62
CA VAL A 80 20.78 10.89 6.39
C VAL A 80 20.22 12.21 5.88
N HIS A 81 20.57 12.58 4.64
CA HIS A 81 20.04 13.81 4.05
C HIS A 81 18.50 13.73 3.87
N PRO A 82 17.70 14.72 4.35
CA PRO A 82 16.23 14.67 4.29
C PRO A 82 15.65 14.44 2.88
N LEU A 83 16.31 14.98 1.86
CA LEU A 83 15.91 14.82 0.45
C LEU A 83 15.86 13.35 -0.01
N ALA A 84 16.63 12.46 0.64
CA ALA A 84 16.61 11.03 0.33
C ALA A 84 15.22 10.40 0.57
N LEU A 85 14.44 10.94 1.51
CA LEU A 85 13.06 10.54 1.74
C LEU A 85 12.08 11.42 0.97
N LEU A 86 12.28 12.75 1.02
CA LEU A 86 11.32 13.71 0.51
C LEU A 86 11.12 13.66 -1.01
N ILE A 87 12.19 13.44 -1.79
CA ILE A 87 12.08 13.36 -3.25
C ILE A 87 11.25 12.12 -3.66
N PRO A 88 11.60 10.89 -3.23
CA PRO A 88 10.79 9.72 -3.56
C PRO A 88 9.34 9.83 -3.06
N PHE A 89 9.15 10.35 -1.85
CA PHE A 89 7.84 10.57 -1.26
C PHE A 89 6.97 11.49 -2.12
N ILE A 90 7.46 12.67 -2.52
CA ILE A 90 6.70 13.60 -3.36
C ILE A 90 6.43 12.99 -4.73
N CYS A 91 7.41 12.32 -5.36
CA CYS A 91 7.20 11.67 -6.64
C CYS A 91 6.07 10.61 -6.56
N CYS A 92 6.04 9.79 -5.51
CA CYS A 92 4.95 8.85 -5.27
C CYS A 92 3.62 9.57 -5.04
N LEU A 93 3.57 10.60 -4.20
CA LEU A 93 2.34 11.34 -3.90
C LEU A 93 1.74 12.03 -5.14
N VAL A 94 2.60 12.65 -5.95
CA VAL A 94 2.23 13.25 -7.24
C VAL A 94 1.67 12.18 -8.18
N TYR A 95 2.32 11.03 -8.27
CA TYR A 95 1.85 9.95 -9.11
C TYR A 95 0.49 9.38 -8.66
N ILE A 96 0.29 9.19 -7.35
CA ILE A 96 -0.99 8.77 -6.77
C ILE A 96 -2.10 9.79 -7.08
N THR A 97 -1.77 11.07 -7.09
CA THR A 97 -2.72 12.14 -7.41
C THR A 97 -3.16 12.07 -8.88
N PHE A 98 -2.22 11.90 -9.81
CA PHE A 98 -2.54 11.94 -11.24
C PHE A 98 -3.10 10.64 -11.81
N TYR A 99 -2.78 9.47 -11.24
CA TYR A 99 -3.20 8.19 -11.79
C TYR A 99 -4.74 8.03 -11.93
N PRO A 100 -5.59 8.38 -10.93
CA PRO A 100 -7.04 8.27 -11.07
C PRO A 100 -7.61 9.03 -12.27
N MET A 101 -7.03 10.19 -12.61
CA MET A 101 -7.39 10.94 -13.81
C MET A 101 -7.10 10.13 -15.09
N ILE A 102 -5.91 9.53 -15.18
CA ILE A 102 -5.52 8.69 -16.32
C ILE A 102 -6.47 7.50 -16.46
N ASP A 103 -6.84 6.88 -15.34
CA ASP A 103 -7.75 5.73 -15.31
C ASP A 103 -9.17 6.11 -15.78
N PHE A 104 -9.73 7.22 -15.27
CA PHE A 104 -11.05 7.68 -15.71
C PHE A 104 -11.07 8.11 -17.18
N LEU A 105 -10.01 8.74 -17.67
CA LEU A 105 -9.87 9.04 -19.10
C LEU A 105 -9.77 7.76 -19.93
N PHE A 106 -9.07 6.73 -19.45
CA PHE A 106 -9.02 5.44 -20.11
C PHE A 106 -10.40 4.80 -20.19
N ILE A 107 -11.17 4.79 -19.09
CA ILE A 107 -12.55 4.30 -19.05
C ILE A 107 -13.43 5.05 -20.06
N ALA A 108 -13.36 6.39 -20.08
CA ALA A 108 -14.12 7.23 -21.01
C ALA A 108 -13.82 6.95 -22.49
N LEU A 109 -12.61 6.52 -22.81
CA LEU A 109 -12.14 6.22 -24.16
C LEU A 109 -12.29 4.75 -24.56
N SER A 110 -12.43 3.85 -23.60
CA SER A 110 -12.54 2.40 -23.82
C SER A 110 -13.92 2.00 -24.37
N LYS A 111 -13.97 0.87 -25.10
CA LYS A 111 -15.24 0.27 -25.54
C LYS A 111 -15.80 -0.62 -24.42
N GLU A 112 -17.13 -0.75 -24.32
CA GLU A 112 -17.88 -1.39 -23.21
C GLU A 112 -17.36 -2.76 -22.72
N SER A 113 -16.64 -3.52 -23.56
CA SER A 113 -16.06 -4.83 -23.18
C SER A 113 -14.76 -4.75 -22.33
N ASP A 114 -14.16 -3.56 -22.22
CA ASP A 114 -12.86 -3.34 -21.56
C ASP A 114 -12.97 -2.71 -20.16
N GLU A 115 -14.20 -2.52 -19.68
CA GLU A 115 -14.53 -1.68 -18.52
C GLU A 115 -14.09 -2.27 -17.18
N GLY A 116 -13.14 -1.60 -16.56
CA GLY A 116 -12.84 -1.63 -15.13
C GLY A 116 -12.10 -2.86 -14.62
N LEU A 117 -10.93 -2.64 -14.01
CA LEU A 117 -10.16 -3.67 -13.30
C LEU A 117 -10.82 -4.07 -11.97
N THR A 118 -11.59 -3.16 -11.38
CA THR A 118 -12.26 -3.34 -10.07
C THR A 118 -13.77 -3.08 -10.19
N PRO A 119 -14.59 -3.56 -9.25
CA PRO A 119 -16.00 -3.20 -9.19
C PRO A 119 -16.24 -1.69 -9.07
N PHE A 120 -15.33 -0.96 -8.41
CA PHE A 120 -15.39 0.50 -8.33
C PHE A 120 -15.27 1.15 -9.71
N HIS A 121 -14.33 0.69 -10.53
CA HIS A 121 -14.19 1.19 -11.90
C HIS A 121 -15.45 0.92 -12.75
N LYS A 122 -16.07 -0.26 -12.58
CA LYS A 122 -17.33 -0.58 -13.27
C LYS A 122 -18.47 0.33 -12.80
N PHE A 123 -18.59 0.52 -11.49
CA PHE A 123 -19.59 1.42 -10.93
C PHE A 123 -19.44 2.86 -11.46
N ILE A 124 -18.22 3.39 -11.45
CA ILE A 124 -17.92 4.74 -11.96
C ILE A 124 -18.16 4.82 -13.46
N SER A 125 -17.78 3.78 -14.21
CA SER A 125 -18.04 3.67 -15.66
C SER A 125 -19.53 3.77 -15.96
N ASP A 126 -20.33 2.86 -15.38
CA ASP A 126 -21.76 2.73 -15.68
C ASP A 126 -22.58 3.92 -15.19
N LYS A 127 -22.26 4.46 -14.01
CA LYS A 127 -23.09 5.47 -13.33
C LYS A 127 -22.66 6.91 -13.58
N ILE A 128 -21.42 7.16 -13.96
CA ILE A 128 -20.85 8.51 -13.99
C ILE A 128 -20.29 8.84 -15.37
N ILE A 129 -19.38 8.01 -15.89
CA ILE A 129 -18.60 8.35 -17.10
C ILE A 129 -19.39 8.03 -18.39
N ASN A 130 -20.01 6.86 -18.48
CA ASN A 130 -20.67 6.37 -19.69
C ASN A 130 -22.16 6.69 -19.77
N ILE A 131 -22.65 7.70 -19.02
CA ILE A 131 -24.06 8.14 -19.06
C ILE A 131 -24.48 8.57 -20.48
N SER A 132 -23.55 9.18 -21.24
CA SER A 132 -23.82 9.66 -22.59
C SER A 132 -23.06 8.87 -23.64
N ARG A 133 -23.66 8.72 -24.83
CA ARG A 133 -23.00 8.12 -25.99
C ARG A 133 -21.94 9.03 -26.62
N ASN A 134 -21.96 10.33 -26.33
CA ASN A 134 -21.02 11.28 -26.93
C ASN A 134 -19.64 11.22 -26.25
N LYS A 135 -18.60 10.91 -27.03
CA LYS A 135 -17.20 10.80 -26.57
C LYS A 135 -16.70 12.04 -25.82
N LEU A 136 -17.04 13.25 -26.29
CA LEU A 136 -16.61 14.48 -25.63
C LEU A 136 -17.26 14.64 -24.25
N VAL A 137 -18.54 14.25 -24.13
CA VAL A 137 -19.27 14.29 -22.86
C VAL A 137 -18.69 13.28 -21.87
N LYS A 138 -18.28 12.08 -22.33
CA LYS A 138 -17.58 11.09 -21.50
C LYS A 138 -16.27 11.65 -20.94
N ILE A 139 -15.43 12.21 -21.79
CA ILE A 139 -14.15 12.81 -21.38
C ILE A 139 -14.37 13.95 -20.38
N PHE A 140 -15.33 14.84 -20.66
CA PHE A 140 -15.66 15.94 -19.77
C PHE A 140 -16.18 15.44 -18.41
N SER A 141 -17.08 14.45 -18.41
CA SER A 141 -17.61 13.85 -17.18
C SER A 141 -16.51 13.19 -16.33
N ALA A 142 -15.54 12.51 -16.95
CA ALA A 142 -14.40 11.92 -16.26
C ALA A 142 -13.50 12.98 -15.62
N LEU A 143 -13.21 14.07 -16.33
CA LEU A 143 -12.40 15.19 -15.81
C LEU A 143 -13.11 15.92 -14.67
N VAL A 144 -14.41 16.22 -14.83
CA VAL A 144 -15.22 16.86 -13.79
C VAL A 144 -15.31 15.98 -12.55
N PHE A 145 -15.55 14.67 -12.72
CA PHE A 145 -15.59 13.72 -11.60
C PHE A 145 -14.25 13.65 -10.87
N TYR A 146 -13.13 13.57 -11.60
CA TYR A 146 -11.80 13.60 -11.00
C TYR A 146 -11.58 14.88 -10.18
N LEU A 147 -11.86 16.05 -10.76
CA LEU A 147 -11.69 17.32 -10.05
C LEU A 147 -12.57 17.36 -8.79
N LEU A 148 -13.86 17.05 -8.92
CA LEU A 148 -14.82 17.11 -7.81
C LEU A 148 -14.51 16.14 -6.67
N VAL A 149 -13.99 14.96 -6.97
CA VAL A 149 -13.74 13.92 -5.95
C VAL A 149 -12.32 13.96 -5.41
N PHE A 150 -11.31 14.23 -6.23
CA PHE A 150 -9.90 14.13 -5.81
C PHE A 150 -9.27 15.49 -5.50
N ILE A 151 -9.63 16.56 -6.21
CA ILE A 151 -8.94 17.86 -6.10
C ILE A 151 -9.71 18.85 -5.23
N PHE A 152 -11.03 18.97 -5.41
CA PHE A 152 -11.85 19.93 -4.66
C PHE A 152 -11.90 19.65 -3.15
N PRO A 153 -12.07 18.39 -2.66
CA PRO A 153 -12.21 18.16 -1.23
C PRO A 153 -10.97 18.57 -0.42
N PRO A 154 -9.72 18.24 -0.83
CA PRO A 154 -8.53 18.75 -0.15
C PRO A 154 -8.44 20.28 -0.10
N ILE A 155 -8.83 20.96 -1.18
CA ILE A 155 -8.80 22.44 -1.25
C ILE A 155 -9.85 23.03 -0.30
N ILE A 156 -11.10 22.54 -0.35
CA ILE A 156 -12.20 23.04 0.48
C ILE A 156 -11.87 22.81 1.97
N LEU A 157 -11.40 21.62 2.32
CA LEU A 157 -11.02 21.30 3.70
C LEU A 157 -9.84 22.17 4.17
N SER A 158 -8.90 22.49 3.28
CA SER A 158 -7.80 23.39 3.62
C SER A 158 -8.26 24.83 3.84
N LEU A 159 -9.26 25.31 3.10
CA LEU A 159 -9.88 26.63 3.33
C LEU A 159 -10.59 26.72 4.68
N LEU A 160 -10.99 25.59 5.28
CA LEU A 160 -11.53 25.52 6.65
C LEU A 160 -10.45 25.59 7.75
N GLY A 161 -9.18 25.75 7.38
CA GLY A 161 -8.06 25.90 8.31
C GLY A 161 -7.28 24.61 8.59
N LEU A 162 -7.60 23.51 7.92
CA LEU A 162 -6.86 22.25 8.05
C LEU A 162 -5.56 22.27 7.22
N PRO A 163 -4.47 21.63 7.69
CA PRO A 163 -3.21 21.58 6.95
C PRO A 163 -3.35 20.86 5.60
N PHE A 164 -3.07 21.56 4.50
CA PHE A 164 -3.29 21.04 3.15
C PHE A 164 -2.56 19.72 2.88
N ILE A 165 -1.28 19.64 3.25
CA ILE A 165 -0.45 18.44 3.02
C ILE A 165 -1.01 17.20 3.72
N MET A 166 -1.58 17.37 4.91
CA MET A 166 -2.18 16.29 5.69
C MET A 166 -3.43 15.74 5.01
N ILE A 167 -4.30 16.64 4.56
CA ILE A 167 -5.51 16.27 3.82
C ILE A 167 -5.14 15.65 2.48
N TRP A 168 -4.16 16.21 1.77
CA TRP A 168 -3.75 15.72 0.47
C TRP A 168 -3.23 14.27 0.54
N ILE A 169 -2.32 13.97 1.48
CA ILE A 169 -1.82 12.60 1.69
C ILE A 169 -2.97 11.67 2.06
N THR A 170 -3.76 12.03 3.08
CA THR A 170 -4.85 11.19 3.59
C THR A 170 -5.88 10.90 2.50
N TRP A 171 -6.36 11.93 1.82
CA TRP A 171 -7.42 11.84 0.81
C TRP A 171 -6.98 11.04 -0.42
N MET A 172 -5.75 11.24 -0.89
CA MET A 172 -5.22 10.51 -2.05
C MET A 172 -4.94 9.05 -1.74
N LEU A 173 -4.73 8.68 -0.47
CA LEU A 173 -4.58 7.30 -0.03
C LEU A 173 -5.90 6.53 0.11
N VAL A 174 -7.05 7.21 0.30
CA VAL A 174 -8.33 6.53 0.48
C VAL A 174 -8.68 5.63 -0.71
N TYR A 175 -8.67 6.16 -1.94
CA TYR A 175 -9.02 5.39 -3.14
C TYR A 175 -8.15 4.15 -3.39
N PRO A 176 -6.80 4.24 -3.40
CA PRO A 176 -5.97 3.06 -3.59
C PRO A 176 -6.06 2.08 -2.43
N LEU A 177 -6.16 2.55 -1.18
CA LEU A 177 -6.32 1.67 -0.02
C LEU A 177 -7.64 0.91 -0.05
N MET A 178 -8.76 1.54 -0.42
CA MET A 178 -10.04 0.84 -0.62
C MET A 178 -9.93 -0.29 -1.66
N ILE A 179 -9.16 -0.05 -2.73
CA ILE A 179 -8.91 -1.08 -3.74
C ILE A 179 -8.03 -2.19 -3.16
N LEU A 180 -6.98 -1.84 -2.41
CA LEU A 180 -6.09 -2.79 -1.75
C LEU A 180 -6.84 -3.66 -0.74
N THR A 181 -7.64 -3.07 0.14
CA THR A 181 -8.44 -3.79 1.14
C THR A 181 -9.53 -4.65 0.49
N PHE A 182 -10.12 -4.22 -0.63
CA PHE A 182 -11.07 -5.04 -1.40
C PHE A 182 -10.45 -6.35 -1.93
N TYR A 183 -9.27 -6.29 -2.53
CA TYR A 183 -8.57 -7.52 -2.93
C TYR A 183 -7.98 -8.25 -1.71
N GLY A 184 -7.62 -7.49 -0.67
CA GLY A 184 -7.20 -7.87 0.69
C GLY A 184 -8.23 -8.68 1.49
N SER A 185 -9.51 -8.46 1.25
CA SER A 185 -10.60 -9.27 1.83
C SER A 185 -10.89 -10.49 0.96
N LYS A 186 -10.99 -10.33 -0.36
CA LYS A 186 -11.27 -11.45 -1.30
C LYS A 186 -10.29 -12.61 -1.19
N GLY A 187 -8.99 -12.34 -1.19
CA GLY A 187 -7.97 -13.37 -1.01
C GLY A 187 -7.89 -13.94 0.40
N TYR A 188 -8.32 -13.20 1.44
CA TYR A 188 -8.39 -13.68 2.82
C TYR A 188 -9.53 -14.69 2.94
N ILE A 189 -10.71 -14.34 2.41
CA ILE A 189 -11.87 -15.24 2.30
C ILE A 189 -11.50 -16.48 1.48
N ALA A 190 -10.82 -16.32 0.34
CA ALA A 190 -10.38 -17.46 -0.48
C ALA A 190 -9.35 -18.33 0.25
N GLY A 191 -8.44 -17.72 1.01
CA GLY A 191 -7.45 -18.42 1.83
C GLY A 191 -8.09 -19.24 2.94
N ILE A 192 -8.99 -18.62 3.72
CA ILE A 192 -9.79 -19.32 4.73
C ILE A 192 -10.60 -20.43 4.09
N SER A 193 -11.30 -20.16 2.99
CA SER A 193 -12.11 -21.17 2.32
C SER A 193 -11.26 -22.35 1.86
N ASN A 194 -10.10 -22.09 1.27
CA ASN A 194 -9.18 -23.15 0.84
C ASN A 194 -8.71 -23.99 2.02
N VAL A 195 -8.27 -23.34 3.11
CA VAL A 195 -7.83 -24.02 4.33
C VAL A 195 -8.97 -24.80 4.99
N TYR A 196 -10.18 -24.24 5.00
CA TYR A 196 -11.40 -24.86 5.52
C TYR A 196 -11.70 -26.18 4.81
N TYR A 197 -11.56 -26.23 3.48
CA TYR A 197 -11.79 -27.47 2.70
C TYR A 197 -10.72 -28.55 2.91
N HIS A 198 -9.51 -28.17 3.37
CA HIS A 198 -8.44 -29.14 3.65
C HIS A 198 -8.49 -29.68 5.08
N ILE A 199 -9.30 -29.10 5.97
CA ILE A 199 -9.49 -29.63 7.34
C ILE A 199 -10.64 -30.66 7.32
N PRO A 200 -10.37 -31.94 7.66
CA PRO A 200 -11.40 -32.96 7.70
C PRO A 200 -12.43 -32.64 8.79
N ASP A 201 -13.67 -32.39 8.38
CA ASP A 201 -14.84 -32.22 9.25
C ASP A 201 -14.61 -31.21 10.40
N ILE A 202 -14.50 -29.92 10.06
CA ILE A 202 -14.16 -28.82 10.98
C ILE A 202 -14.99 -28.81 12.27
N ARG A 203 -16.26 -29.20 12.18
CA ARG A 203 -17.17 -29.24 13.32
C ARG A 203 -16.70 -30.24 14.36
N ARG A 204 -16.06 -31.33 13.94
CA ARG A 204 -15.56 -32.39 14.80
C ARG A 204 -14.09 -32.19 15.13
N SER A 205 -13.27 -31.71 14.20
CA SER A 205 -11.82 -31.56 14.39
C SER A 205 -11.43 -30.65 15.57
N ILE A 206 -12.25 -29.64 15.88
CA ILE A 206 -12.03 -28.76 17.05
C ILE A 206 -12.26 -29.51 18.37
N PHE A 207 -13.17 -30.49 18.40
CA PHE A 207 -13.53 -31.25 19.59
C PHE A 207 -12.77 -32.58 19.74
N ILE A 208 -12.19 -33.13 18.66
CA ILE A 208 -11.44 -34.41 18.71
C ILE A 208 -10.28 -34.36 19.69
N ASN A 209 -9.61 -33.22 19.85
CA ASN A 209 -8.55 -33.07 20.86
C ASN A 209 -9.06 -33.15 22.32
N PHE A 210 -10.33 -32.79 22.55
CA PHE A 210 -10.97 -32.89 23.86
C PHE A 210 -11.53 -34.30 24.13
N GLU A 211 -11.96 -35.01 23.08
CA GLU A 211 -12.48 -36.39 23.19
C GLU A 211 -11.37 -37.46 23.24
N ASP A 212 -10.37 -37.37 22.35
CA ASP A 212 -9.25 -38.32 22.26
C ASP A 212 -7.97 -37.61 21.81
N ARG A 213 -7.18 -37.20 22.80
CA ARG A 213 -5.92 -36.48 22.61
C ARG A 213 -4.92 -37.23 21.72
N LYS A 214 -4.88 -38.56 21.75
CA LYS A 214 -3.93 -39.35 20.93
C LYS A 214 -4.33 -39.30 19.46
N ARG A 215 -5.62 -39.42 19.19
CA ARG A 215 -6.17 -39.35 17.83
C ARG A 215 -6.07 -37.94 17.24
N GLY A 216 -6.39 -36.91 18.03
CA GLY A 216 -6.28 -35.51 17.58
C GLY A 216 -4.85 -35.08 17.31
N MET A 217 -3.89 -35.49 18.15
CA MET A 217 -2.47 -35.21 17.90
C MET A 217 -1.95 -35.91 16.64
N LYS A 218 -2.39 -37.16 16.38
CA LYS A 218 -2.02 -37.89 15.16
C LYS A 218 -2.56 -37.20 13.90
N GLN A 219 -3.77 -36.66 13.96
CA GLN A 219 -4.42 -35.92 12.87
C GLN A 219 -3.75 -34.55 12.62
N PHE A 220 -3.34 -33.85 13.68
CA PHE A 220 -2.57 -32.61 13.55
C PHE A 220 -1.18 -32.87 12.96
N LEU A 221 -0.46 -33.90 13.43
CA LEU A 221 0.87 -34.23 12.93
C LEU A 221 0.87 -34.73 11.48
N SER A 222 -0.23 -35.33 11.02
CA SER A 222 -0.34 -35.78 9.63
C SER A 222 -0.50 -34.64 8.62
N ASP A 223 -1.16 -33.55 9.01
CA ASP A 223 -1.30 -32.36 8.16
C ASP A 223 -1.49 -31.08 9.00
N PRO A 224 -0.40 -30.51 9.56
CA PRO A 224 -0.48 -29.38 10.47
C PRO A 224 -0.74 -28.05 9.75
N GLY A 225 -0.43 -27.98 8.45
CA GLY A 225 -0.43 -26.76 7.65
C GLY A 225 -1.76 -26.02 7.68
N PRO A 226 -2.89 -26.67 7.35
CA PRO A 226 -4.21 -26.04 7.38
C PRO A 226 -4.59 -25.48 8.76
N TYR A 227 -4.31 -26.19 9.85
CA TYR A 227 -4.64 -25.73 11.20
C TYR A 227 -3.82 -24.51 11.63
N ILE A 228 -2.51 -24.51 11.36
CA ILE A 228 -1.63 -23.39 11.67
C ILE A 228 -2.02 -22.16 10.84
N LEU A 229 -2.29 -22.34 9.54
CA LEU A 229 -2.73 -21.26 8.66
C LEU A 229 -4.07 -20.68 9.08
N LEU A 230 -5.04 -21.52 9.47
CA LEU A 230 -6.33 -21.05 9.98
C LEU A 230 -6.16 -20.23 11.26
N GLY A 231 -5.36 -20.72 12.21
CA GLY A 231 -5.06 -20.01 13.45
C GLY A 231 -4.37 -18.67 13.21
N LEU A 232 -3.39 -18.63 12.29
CA LEU A 232 -2.69 -17.40 11.92
C LEU A 232 -3.63 -16.41 11.23
N MET A 233 -4.51 -16.86 10.33
CA MET A 233 -5.50 -16.01 9.68
C MET A 233 -6.49 -15.42 10.70
N LEU A 234 -7.01 -16.23 11.62
CA LEU A 234 -7.89 -15.76 12.70
C LEU A 234 -7.18 -14.75 13.62
N PHE A 235 -5.92 -15.02 13.97
CA PHE A 235 -5.11 -14.07 14.74
C PHE A 235 -4.98 -12.72 14.03
N VAL A 236 -4.63 -12.72 12.74
CA VAL A 236 -4.53 -11.49 11.94
C VAL A 236 -5.86 -10.73 11.89
N PHE A 237 -6.99 -11.43 11.80
CA PHE A 237 -8.31 -10.79 11.83
C PHE A 237 -8.63 -10.14 13.18
N VAL A 238 -8.42 -10.85 14.29
CA VAL A 238 -8.62 -10.27 15.63
C VAL A 238 -7.67 -9.11 15.87
N TRP A 239 -6.42 -9.23 15.41
CA TRP A 239 -5.42 -8.19 15.51
C TRP A 239 -5.80 -6.93 14.74
N ALA A 240 -6.37 -7.06 13.54
CA ALA A 240 -6.86 -5.92 12.76
C ALA A 240 -7.92 -5.11 13.52
N TRP A 241 -8.85 -5.78 14.22
CA TRP A 241 -9.82 -5.10 15.08
C TRP A 241 -9.17 -4.39 16.26
N ILE A 242 -8.22 -5.03 16.93
CA ILE A 242 -7.47 -4.41 18.04
C ILE A 242 -6.73 -3.17 17.53
N SER A 243 -6.08 -3.27 16.37
CA SER A 243 -5.38 -2.16 15.71
C SER A 243 -6.35 -1.02 15.38
N LEU A 244 -7.51 -1.32 14.80
CA LEU A 244 -8.57 -0.35 14.52
C LEU A 244 -9.00 0.43 15.76
N PHE A 245 -9.35 -0.27 16.84
CA PHE A 245 -9.73 0.40 18.08
C PHE A 245 -8.59 1.23 18.65
N GLN A 246 -7.36 0.75 18.55
CA GLN A 246 -6.18 1.47 19.00
C GLN A 246 -5.94 2.75 18.19
N THR A 247 -6.10 2.72 16.87
CA THR A 247 -5.94 3.90 15.99
C THR A 247 -7.04 4.93 16.23
N VAL A 248 -8.29 4.50 16.44
CA VAL A 248 -9.39 5.40 16.81
C VAL A 248 -9.13 6.07 18.16
N ILE A 249 -8.70 5.29 19.16
CA ILE A 249 -8.37 5.82 20.50
C ILE A 249 -7.17 6.76 20.44
N PHE A 250 -6.17 6.46 19.60
CA PHE A 250 -4.98 7.29 19.40
C PHE A 250 -5.33 8.70 18.93
N PHE A 251 -6.33 8.86 18.06
CA PHE A 251 -6.79 10.19 17.64
C PHE A 251 -7.24 11.07 18.82
N PHE A 252 -7.90 10.48 19.83
CA PHE A 252 -8.40 11.22 20.99
C PHE A 252 -7.37 11.36 22.12
N ILE A 253 -6.56 10.32 22.37
CA ILE A 253 -5.66 10.24 23.54
C ILE A 253 -4.22 10.68 23.17
N GLN A 254 -3.88 10.72 21.88
CA GLN A 254 -2.54 11.05 21.35
C GLN A 254 -1.43 10.15 21.91
N LYS A 255 -1.80 8.96 22.42
CA LYS A 255 -0.90 7.92 22.89
C LYS A 255 -1.42 6.56 22.43
N LEU A 256 -0.51 5.69 21.99
CA LEU A 256 -0.84 4.32 21.66
C LEU A 256 -1.11 3.55 22.96
N ALA A 257 -2.33 3.05 23.14
CA ALA A 257 -2.77 2.38 24.37
C ALA A 257 -2.03 1.06 24.66
N ILE A 258 -1.55 0.40 23.60
CA ILE A 258 -0.73 -0.82 23.69
C ILE A 258 0.52 -0.59 22.85
N SER A 259 1.70 -0.53 23.48
CA SER A 259 2.98 -0.50 22.76
C SER A 259 3.24 -1.90 22.19
N THR A 260 2.70 -2.17 21.00
CA THR A 260 2.79 -3.50 20.37
C THR A 260 4.01 -3.64 19.45
N MET A 261 4.72 -2.54 19.17
CA MET A 261 5.76 -2.49 18.15
C MET A 261 7.12 -2.25 18.80
N THR A 262 7.85 -3.33 19.07
CA THR A 262 9.31 -3.23 19.19
C THR A 262 9.90 -2.76 17.87
N SER A 263 11.08 -2.15 17.92
CA SER A 263 11.83 -1.68 16.74
C SER A 263 11.94 -2.72 15.62
N VAL A 264 12.02 -4.00 15.98
CA VAL A 264 12.05 -5.17 15.09
C VAL A 264 10.72 -5.40 14.35
N PHE A 265 9.58 -5.18 15.01
CA PHE A 265 8.25 -5.44 14.44
C PHE A 265 7.89 -4.48 13.29
N VAL A 266 8.47 -3.27 13.31
CA VAL A 266 8.38 -2.31 12.20
C VAL A 266 8.98 -2.93 10.93
N PHE A 267 10.21 -3.44 10.98
CA PHE A 267 10.86 -4.06 9.81
C PHE A 267 10.12 -5.31 9.30
N VAL A 268 9.56 -6.10 10.21
CA VAL A 268 8.76 -7.29 9.88
C VAL A 268 7.47 -6.91 9.15
N THR A 269 6.77 -5.89 9.64
CA THR A 269 5.52 -5.38 9.02
C THR A 269 5.81 -4.79 7.64
N LEU A 270 6.91 -4.05 7.49
CA LEU A 270 7.37 -3.53 6.19
C LEU A 270 7.66 -4.64 5.18
N LEU A 271 8.39 -5.67 5.62
CA LEU A 271 8.80 -6.78 4.76
C LEU A 271 7.61 -7.67 4.35
N PHE A 272 6.71 -7.99 5.29
CA PHE A 272 5.49 -8.74 4.98
C PHE A 272 4.47 -7.92 4.18
N GLY A 273 4.41 -6.59 4.38
CA GLY A 273 3.60 -5.70 3.54
C GLY A 273 4.03 -5.73 2.08
N ILE A 274 5.35 -5.64 1.82
CA ILE A 274 5.92 -5.74 0.47
C ILE A 274 5.72 -7.14 -0.12
N LEU A 275 6.04 -8.21 0.61
CA LEU A 275 5.93 -9.60 0.12
C LEU A 275 4.47 -10.06 -0.08
N GLY A 276 3.58 -9.68 0.84
CA GLY A 276 2.14 -9.97 0.76
C GLY A 276 1.49 -9.34 -0.47
N TYR A 277 1.90 -8.12 -0.82
CA TYR A 277 1.46 -7.48 -2.06
C TYR A 277 1.92 -8.25 -3.31
N PHE A 278 3.21 -8.58 -3.38
CA PHE A 278 3.79 -9.28 -4.53
C PHE A 278 3.19 -10.66 -4.78
N THR A 279 2.98 -11.44 -3.72
CA THR A 279 2.44 -12.79 -3.84
C THR A 279 0.96 -12.79 -4.24
N ARG A 280 0.21 -11.75 -3.85
CA ARG A 280 -1.25 -11.73 -3.94
C ARG A 280 -1.81 -11.01 -5.17
N PHE A 281 -1.24 -9.87 -5.54
CA PHE A 281 -1.71 -9.07 -6.68
C PHE A 281 -1.07 -9.50 -7.99
N TRP A 282 0.18 -9.96 -7.94
CA TRP A 282 0.93 -10.27 -9.14
C TRP A 282 0.51 -11.59 -9.80
N GLY A 283 0.07 -12.56 -8.99
CA GLY A 283 -0.20 -13.93 -9.44
C GLY A 283 -1.50 -14.13 -10.22
N ARG A 284 -2.42 -13.15 -10.26
CA ARG A 284 -3.73 -13.34 -10.88
C ARG A 284 -4.11 -12.18 -11.83
N LYS A 285 -3.64 -12.31 -13.07
CA LYS A 285 -4.18 -11.65 -14.28
C LYS A 285 -4.06 -10.12 -14.33
N ILE A 286 -2.84 -9.61 -14.42
CA ILE A 286 -2.63 -8.34 -15.15
C ILE A 286 -2.99 -8.64 -16.62
N LYS A 287 -4.04 -7.98 -17.14
CA LYS A 287 -4.27 -7.96 -18.58
C LYS A 287 -3.16 -7.07 -19.17
N TYR A 288 -2.60 -7.46 -20.30
CA TYR A 288 -1.35 -6.95 -20.88
C TYR A 288 -1.43 -5.52 -21.45
N ARG A 289 -2.37 -4.73 -20.93
CA ARG A 289 -2.68 -3.36 -21.33
C ARG A 289 -1.84 -2.41 -20.46
N GLY A 290 -1.37 -1.32 -21.06
CA GLY A 290 -0.55 -0.33 -20.34
C GLY A 290 -1.23 0.22 -19.07
N ILE A 291 -2.56 0.32 -19.08
CA ILE A 291 -3.32 0.77 -17.90
C ILE A 291 -3.14 -0.15 -16.68
N ASP A 292 -3.04 -1.46 -16.88
CA ASP A 292 -2.85 -2.41 -15.79
C ASP A 292 -1.44 -2.29 -15.18
N ILE A 293 -0.43 -1.91 -15.99
CA ILE A 293 0.93 -1.62 -15.52
C ILE A 293 0.94 -0.33 -14.69
N TYR A 294 0.27 0.71 -15.16
CA TYR A 294 0.13 1.96 -14.42
C TYR A 294 -0.66 1.76 -13.12
N PHE A 295 -1.70 0.93 -13.15
CA PHE A 295 -2.46 0.53 -11.97
C PHE A 295 -1.59 -0.20 -10.94
N ALA A 296 -0.75 -1.14 -11.38
CA ALA A 296 0.17 -1.82 -10.48
C ALA A 296 1.21 -0.86 -9.87
N ALA A 297 1.73 0.09 -10.64
CA ALA A 297 2.60 1.14 -10.14
C ALA A 297 1.87 2.04 -9.12
N TYR A 298 0.58 2.31 -9.35
CA TYR A 298 -0.25 3.17 -8.51
C TYR A 298 -0.46 2.58 -7.12
N LEU A 299 -0.77 1.29 -7.07
CA LEU A 299 -0.87 0.55 -5.81
C LEU A 299 0.48 0.50 -5.08
N MET A 300 1.59 0.29 -5.80
CA MET A 300 2.94 0.31 -5.19
C MET A 300 3.26 1.66 -4.55
N ALA A 301 3.10 2.76 -5.28
CA ALA A 301 3.32 4.10 -4.73
C ALA A 301 2.47 4.35 -3.47
N SER A 302 1.21 3.91 -3.51
CA SER A 302 0.27 4.05 -2.38
C SER A 302 0.73 3.28 -1.15
N ILE A 303 1.27 2.07 -1.32
CA ILE A 303 1.84 1.28 -0.22
C ILE A 303 3.05 1.99 0.39
N GLY A 304 3.99 2.49 -0.42
CA GLY A 304 5.16 3.21 0.08
C GLY A 304 4.78 4.44 0.91
N VAL A 305 3.81 5.22 0.44
CA VAL A 305 3.29 6.39 1.15
C VAL A 305 2.52 5.98 2.41
N ASN A 306 1.69 4.94 2.35
CA ASN A 306 0.94 4.44 3.50
C ASN A 306 1.84 3.93 4.62
N VAL A 307 2.89 3.19 4.26
CA VAL A 307 3.94 2.76 5.19
C VAL A 307 4.55 3.95 5.93
N LEU A 308 4.88 5.03 5.21
CA LEU A 308 5.44 6.24 5.81
C LEU A 308 4.46 6.87 6.81
N VAL A 309 3.17 6.91 6.46
CA VAL A 309 2.11 7.45 7.33
C VAL A 309 1.95 6.62 8.60
N ASN A 310 1.89 5.29 8.48
CA ASN A 310 1.80 4.39 9.64
C ASN A 310 3.04 4.50 10.53
N PHE A 311 4.23 4.65 9.93
CA PHE A 311 5.45 4.88 10.70
C PHE A 311 5.43 6.22 11.45
N LEU A 312 4.91 7.28 10.84
CA LEU A 312 4.76 8.61 11.45
C LEU A 312 3.84 8.59 12.68
N ILE A 313 2.78 7.79 12.66
CA ILE A 313 1.87 7.60 13.80
C ILE A 313 2.60 6.96 14.99
N VAL A 314 3.50 6.01 14.72
CA VAL A 314 4.20 5.23 15.76
C VAL A 314 5.45 5.94 16.28
N ASN A 315 6.22 6.60 15.40
CA ASN A 315 7.52 7.20 15.73
C ASN A 315 7.63 8.65 15.22
N PRO A 316 6.79 9.58 15.71
CA PRO A 316 6.69 10.93 15.15
C PRO A 316 8.01 11.72 15.25
N ASP A 317 8.74 11.57 16.36
CA ASP A 317 9.95 12.35 16.64
C ASP A 317 11.14 11.99 15.73
N LYS A 318 11.16 10.78 15.18
CA LYS A 318 12.28 10.30 14.36
C LYS A 318 12.35 10.98 12.98
N LEU A 319 11.25 11.57 12.51
CA LEU A 319 11.15 12.22 11.20
C LEU A 319 11.01 13.75 11.26
N GLN A 320 11.02 14.34 12.46
CA GLN A 320 10.86 15.78 12.66
C GLN A 320 11.89 16.59 11.85
N TYR A 321 13.17 16.22 11.93
CA TYR A 321 14.24 16.87 11.15
C TYR A 321 13.99 16.80 9.64
N THR A 322 13.51 15.65 9.16
CA THR A 322 13.29 15.42 7.74
C THR A 322 12.16 16.27 7.20
N PHE A 323 11.03 16.34 7.90
CA PHE A 323 9.87 17.11 7.45
C PHE A 323 10.00 18.62 7.67
N ASN A 324 10.91 19.06 8.54
CA ASN A 324 11.17 20.48 8.75
C ASN A 324 12.02 21.14 7.63
N LEU A 325 12.50 20.38 6.63
CA LEU A 325 13.31 20.95 5.54
C LEU A 325 12.51 21.90 4.64
N TRP A 326 11.27 21.54 4.27
CA TRP A 326 10.45 22.34 3.36
C TRP A 326 9.25 22.95 4.08
N ALA A 327 8.96 24.22 3.79
CA ALA A 327 7.80 24.94 4.35
C ALA A 327 6.47 24.21 4.10
N PHE A 328 6.41 23.39 3.06
CA PHE A 328 5.26 22.57 2.72
C PHE A 328 5.11 21.33 3.61
N THR A 329 6.22 20.73 4.07
CA THR A 329 6.22 19.50 4.87
C THR A 329 6.33 19.76 6.37
N THR A 330 6.71 20.96 6.79
CA THR A 330 6.82 21.36 8.21
C THR A 330 5.50 21.20 8.96
N GLN A 331 4.36 21.29 8.27
CA GLN A 331 3.03 21.09 8.86
C GLN A 331 2.72 19.63 9.22
N ILE A 332 3.52 18.66 8.77
CA ILE A 332 3.29 17.23 9.00
C ILE A 332 3.54 16.86 10.47
N TYR A 333 4.69 17.29 11.02
CA TYR A 333 5.06 16.95 12.40
C TYR A 333 4.05 17.44 13.46
N PRO A 334 3.60 18.71 13.49
CA PRO A 334 2.65 19.14 14.51
C PRO A 334 1.25 18.53 14.36
N ASN A 335 0.93 17.90 13.22
CA ASN A 335 -0.42 17.41 12.91
C ASN A 335 -0.48 15.91 12.61
N PHE A 336 0.57 15.12 12.91
CA PHE A 336 0.64 13.69 12.53
C PHE A 336 -0.57 12.87 13.03
N TYR A 337 -1.19 13.25 14.15
CA TYR A 337 -2.36 12.58 14.70
C TYR A 337 -3.56 12.60 13.76
N MET A 338 -3.65 13.58 12.84
CA MET A 338 -4.73 13.64 11.85
C MET A 338 -4.65 12.49 10.83
N PHE A 339 -3.49 11.84 10.67
CA PHE A 339 -3.36 10.63 9.86
C PHE A 339 -4.08 9.42 10.43
N ALA A 340 -4.49 9.43 11.71
CA ALA A 340 -5.21 8.31 12.32
C ALA A 340 -6.45 7.93 11.49
N TRP A 341 -7.17 8.90 10.93
CA TRP A 341 -8.33 8.61 10.07
C TRP A 341 -7.96 7.93 8.75
N ALA A 342 -6.77 8.23 8.20
CA ALA A 342 -6.25 7.53 7.02
C ALA A 342 -5.94 6.06 7.37
N ALA A 343 -5.30 5.84 8.52
CA ALA A 343 -4.93 4.51 9.01
C ALA A 343 -6.15 3.66 9.38
N VAL A 344 -7.20 4.27 9.96
CA VAL A 344 -8.47 3.57 10.25
C VAL A 344 -9.11 3.01 8.98
N ILE A 345 -9.01 3.70 7.83
CA ILE A 345 -9.57 3.20 6.56
C ILE A 345 -8.86 1.94 6.06
N GLU A 346 -7.59 1.74 6.42
CA GLU A 346 -6.85 0.50 6.10
C GLU A 346 -7.29 -0.67 6.97
N GLU A 347 -7.71 -0.39 8.21
CA GLU A 347 -8.04 -1.39 9.23
C GLU A 347 -9.51 -1.87 9.15
N ILE A 348 -10.33 -1.22 8.32
CA ILE A 348 -11.72 -1.59 7.96
C ILE A 348 -11.73 -2.52 6.75
#